data_AF-A0A1H8EBR8-F1
#
_entry.id   AF-A0A1H8EBR8-F1
#
_cell.length_a   1.000
_cell.length_b   1.000
_cell.length_c   1.000
_cell.angle_alpha   90.00
_cell.angle_beta   90.00
_cell.angle_gamma   90.00
#
_symmetry.space_group_name_H-M   'P 1'
#
loop_
_entity.id
_entity.type
_entity.pdbx_description
1 polymer ?
#
loop_
_entity_poly.entity_id
_entity_poly.type
_entity_poly.pdbx_seq_one_letter_code
_entity_poly.pdbx_strand_id
1 'polypeptide(L)'
;MRLELDIDPALAPDLSGPIVPLGDALRLLLDRSLTRRTWRVALHVDVVGDDASSQIVHFTVADENTADTRDGDERLRAASAAIAPFGGTIHVESGGDIGSRAIVEVGFDLPRPAPRIDVASLRDTLGGDAALREVIAALDEALSRDLAGLDALLDAPGVSSLGAWLHRVSGALGMAEASELARIGLALERDLRRGRDAQLDRAIRRFARDASHVLETLREHATPIGYSPAS
;
A
#
# COMPACT_ATOMS: atom_id res chain seq x y z
N MET A 1 27.52 -24.70 2.91
CA MET A 1 26.82 -23.40 2.89
C MET A 1 25.51 -23.58 3.62
N ARG A 2 25.26 -22.82 4.68
CA ARG A 2 24.06 -22.90 5.52
C ARG A 2 23.24 -21.62 5.34
N LEU A 3 21.97 -21.78 5.01
CA LEU A 3 20.98 -20.70 5.00
C LEU A 3 20.16 -20.77 6.28
N GLU A 4 20.02 -19.65 6.98
CA GLU A 4 19.16 -19.52 8.15
C GLU A 4 18.07 -18.49 7.87
N LEU A 5 16.85 -18.80 8.30
CA LEU A 5 15.69 -17.93 8.17
C LEU A 5 15.08 -17.77 9.56
N ASP A 6 14.93 -16.51 9.97
CA ASP A 6 14.28 -16.12 11.21
C ASP A 6 13.21 -15.08 10.88
N ILE A 7 12.01 -15.28 11.40
CA ILE A 7 10.84 -14.43 11.11
C ILE A 7 10.22 -14.04 12.44
N ASP A 8 10.12 -12.75 12.68
CA ASP A 8 9.44 -12.18 13.82
C ASP A 8 7.98 -12.68 13.88
N PRO A 9 7.54 -13.31 14.99
CA PRO A 9 6.18 -13.78 15.15
C PRO A 9 5.12 -12.67 15.12
N ALA A 10 5.51 -11.39 15.26
CA ALA A 10 4.62 -10.24 15.13
C ALA A 10 4.27 -9.90 13.66
N LEU A 11 4.94 -10.51 12.69
CA LEU A 11 4.66 -10.29 11.27
C LEU A 11 3.24 -10.78 10.92
N ALA A 12 2.41 -9.88 10.38
CA ALA A 12 1.07 -10.26 9.99
C ALA A 12 1.10 -11.24 8.79
N PRO A 13 0.22 -12.27 8.75
CA PRO A 13 0.26 -13.30 7.72
C PRO A 13 -0.23 -12.84 6.34
N ASP A 14 -1.09 -11.81 6.31
CA ASP A 14 -1.84 -11.39 5.12
C ASP A 14 -1.47 -9.97 4.66
N LEU A 15 -0.18 -9.64 4.74
CA LEU A 15 0.33 -8.35 4.31
C LEU A 15 0.17 -8.14 2.79
N SER A 16 -0.30 -6.95 2.42
CA SER A 16 -0.38 -6.50 1.04
C SER A 16 0.69 -5.44 0.78
N GLY A 17 1.38 -5.50 -0.36
CA GLY A 17 2.45 -4.53 -0.62
C GLY A 17 3.37 -4.95 -1.77
N PRO A 18 4.61 -4.42 -1.81
CA PRO A 18 5.55 -4.65 -2.91
C PRO A 18 6.24 -6.02 -2.81
N ILE A 19 5.48 -7.11 -2.72
CA ILE A 19 6.00 -8.47 -2.52
C ILE A 19 6.94 -8.88 -3.67
N VAL A 20 6.56 -8.61 -4.92
CA VAL A 20 7.37 -8.97 -6.10
C VAL A 20 8.68 -8.16 -6.15
N PRO A 21 8.66 -6.81 -6.10
CA PRO A 21 9.88 -6.00 -6.01
C PRO A 21 10.80 -6.37 -4.84
N LEU A 22 10.21 -6.69 -3.67
CA LEU A 22 10.95 -7.17 -2.52
C LEU A 22 11.64 -8.51 -2.83
N GLY A 23 10.92 -9.47 -3.42
CA GLY A 23 11.49 -10.76 -3.80
C GLY A 23 12.70 -10.60 -4.72
N ASP A 24 12.62 -9.70 -5.69
CA ASP A 24 13.74 -9.37 -6.59
C ASP A 24 14.91 -8.75 -5.84
N ALA A 25 14.66 -7.81 -4.93
CA ALA A 25 15.69 -7.20 -4.11
C ALA A 25 16.38 -8.21 -3.18
N LEU A 26 15.61 -9.05 -2.49
CA LEU A 26 16.13 -10.11 -1.63
C LEU A 26 16.94 -11.13 -2.42
N ARG A 27 16.51 -11.49 -3.63
CA ARG A 27 17.28 -12.35 -4.53
C ARG A 27 18.64 -11.73 -4.85
N LEU A 28 18.68 -10.44 -5.21
CA LEU A 28 19.94 -9.74 -5.51
C LEU A 28 20.87 -9.67 -4.30
N LEU A 29 20.33 -9.46 -3.10
CA LEU A 29 21.11 -9.42 -1.85
C LEU A 29 21.63 -10.80 -1.44
N LEU A 30 20.81 -11.84 -1.59
CA LEU A 30 21.25 -13.23 -1.39
C LEU A 30 22.33 -13.61 -2.40
N ASP A 31 22.14 -13.34 -3.69
CA ASP A 31 23.14 -13.59 -4.74
C ASP A 31 24.46 -12.87 -4.44
N ARG A 32 24.40 -11.64 -3.91
CA ARG A 32 25.56 -10.88 -3.44
C ARG A 32 26.30 -11.61 -2.32
N SER A 33 25.59 -12.07 -1.28
CA SER A 33 26.19 -12.79 -0.15
C SER A 33 26.75 -14.16 -0.55
N LEU A 34 26.06 -14.89 -1.43
CA LEU A 34 26.48 -16.20 -1.94
C LEU A 34 27.76 -16.11 -2.80
N THR A 35 27.90 -15.05 -3.61
CA THR A 35 29.09 -14.84 -4.46
C THR A 35 30.37 -14.63 -3.62
N ARG A 36 30.23 -14.19 -2.36
CA ARG A 36 31.36 -13.92 -1.44
C ARG A 36 31.93 -15.19 -0.80
N ARG A 37 31.42 -16.37 -1.14
CA ARG A 37 31.89 -17.69 -0.64
C ARG A 37 31.90 -17.80 0.88
N THR A 38 30.95 -17.16 1.55
CA THR A 38 30.75 -17.35 2.99
C THR A 38 30.14 -18.72 3.25
N TRP A 39 30.39 -19.29 4.43
CA TRP A 39 29.83 -20.59 4.80
C TRP A 39 28.42 -20.47 5.39
N ARG A 40 28.03 -19.28 5.86
CA ARG A 40 26.74 -18.93 6.45
C ARG A 40 26.16 -17.66 5.83
N VAL A 41 24.87 -17.71 5.51
CA VAL A 41 24.03 -16.56 5.14
C VAL A 41 22.75 -16.66 5.98
N ALA A 42 22.35 -15.58 6.62
CA ALA A 42 21.12 -15.51 7.40
C ALA A 42 20.18 -14.46 6.82
N LEU A 43 18.88 -14.76 6.80
CA LEU A 43 17.81 -13.84 6.51
C LEU A 43 16.97 -13.67 7.78
N HIS A 44 16.95 -12.45 8.32
CA HIS A 44 16.09 -12.08 9.44
C HIS A 44 14.97 -11.16 8.94
N VAL A 45 13.77 -11.34 9.44
CA VAL A 45 12.60 -10.52 9.12
C VAL A 45 12.02 -9.99 10.42
N ASP A 46 12.09 -8.67 10.62
CA ASP A 46 11.70 -8.00 11.87
C ASP A 46 10.63 -6.95 11.62
N VAL A 47 9.61 -6.86 12.49
CA VAL A 47 8.65 -5.76 12.45
C VAL A 47 9.20 -4.59 13.25
N VAL A 48 9.52 -3.49 12.57
CA VAL A 48 10.13 -2.29 13.20
C VAL A 48 9.16 -1.12 13.36
N GLY A 49 8.02 -1.20 12.69
CA GLY A 49 6.91 -0.27 12.87
C GLY A 49 5.59 -1.02 12.70
N ASP A 50 4.66 -0.80 13.61
CA ASP A 50 3.34 -1.42 13.59
C ASP A 50 2.30 -0.38 13.95
N ASP A 51 1.40 -0.10 13.01
CA ASP A 51 0.26 0.78 13.23
C ASP A 51 -1.04 0.07 12.84
N ALA A 52 -2.19 0.71 13.10
CA ALA A 52 -3.51 0.11 12.85
C ALA A 52 -3.79 -0.22 11.36
N SER A 53 -2.89 0.11 10.45
CA SER A 53 -3.11 0.13 9.02
C SER A 53 -1.96 -0.41 8.19
N SER A 54 -0.75 -0.47 8.76
CA SER A 54 0.49 -0.80 8.07
C SER A 54 1.53 -1.39 9.02
N GLN A 55 2.46 -2.17 8.46
CA GLN A 55 3.67 -2.64 9.14
C GLN A 55 4.90 -2.21 8.34
N ILE A 56 5.90 -1.65 9.02
CA ILE A 56 7.24 -1.44 8.48
C ILE A 56 8.09 -2.65 8.87
N VAL A 57 8.64 -3.32 7.87
CA VAL A 57 9.37 -4.58 8.04
C VAL A 57 10.80 -4.41 7.57
N HIS A 58 11.74 -4.88 8.38
CA HIS A 58 13.16 -5.01 8.05
C HIS A 58 13.45 -6.43 7.57
N PHE A 59 14.09 -6.55 6.41
CA PHE A 59 14.65 -7.79 5.93
C PHE A 59 16.16 -7.67 5.92
N THR A 60 16.82 -8.38 6.83
CA THR A 60 18.27 -8.36 6.99
C THR A 60 18.88 -9.58 6.34
N VAL A 61 19.62 -9.38 5.25
CA VAL A 61 20.51 -10.41 4.67
C VAL A 61 21.90 -10.22 5.28
N ALA A 62 22.30 -11.15 6.14
CA ALA A 62 23.58 -11.13 6.86
C ALA A 62 24.52 -12.22 6.35
N ASP A 63 25.80 -11.89 6.23
CA ASP A 63 26.89 -12.82 5.97
C ASP A 63 28.14 -12.46 6.79
N GLU A 64 29.06 -13.40 6.93
CA GLU A 64 30.24 -13.23 7.79
C GLU A 64 31.37 -12.42 7.13
N ASN A 65 31.17 -11.91 5.92
CA ASN A 65 32.20 -11.12 5.26
C ASN A 65 32.33 -9.76 5.96
N THR A 66 33.53 -9.45 6.44
CA THR A 66 33.85 -8.19 7.11
C THR A 66 34.47 -7.16 6.18
N ALA A 67 34.71 -7.51 4.91
CA ALA A 67 35.24 -6.58 3.91
C ALA A 67 34.24 -5.44 3.64
N ASP A 68 34.71 -4.21 3.81
CA ASP A 68 33.93 -3.01 3.49
C ASP A 68 33.67 -2.96 1.99
N THR A 69 32.41 -3.11 1.62
CA THR A 69 31.95 -3.22 0.22
C THR A 69 30.98 -2.12 -0.13
N ARG A 70 31.06 -0.97 0.58
CA ARG A 70 30.20 0.19 0.37
C ARG A 70 30.31 0.79 -1.03
N ASP A 71 31.46 0.66 -1.71
CA ASP A 71 31.66 1.22 -3.06
C ASP A 71 31.49 0.17 -4.17
N GLY A 72 30.59 0.47 -5.12
CA GLY A 72 30.54 -0.19 -6.43
C GLY A 72 29.65 -1.44 -6.57
N ASP A 73 29.02 -1.95 -5.50
CA ASP A 73 28.21 -3.18 -5.57
C ASP A 73 26.96 -2.98 -6.45
N GLU A 74 27.01 -3.53 -7.67
CA GLU A 74 25.93 -3.42 -8.67
C GLU A 74 24.64 -4.08 -8.20
N ARG A 75 24.73 -5.18 -7.45
CA ARG A 75 23.56 -5.89 -6.93
C ARG A 75 22.87 -5.08 -5.84
N LEU A 76 23.65 -4.43 -4.96
CA LEU A 76 23.11 -3.51 -3.95
C LEU A 76 22.40 -2.32 -4.60
N ARG A 77 23.01 -1.71 -5.62
CA ARG A 77 22.40 -0.61 -6.38
C ARG A 77 21.12 -1.03 -7.09
N ALA A 78 21.12 -2.19 -7.73
CA ALA A 78 19.94 -2.74 -8.40
C ALA A 78 18.81 -3.06 -7.40
N ALA A 79 19.14 -3.65 -6.25
CA ALA A 79 18.17 -3.92 -5.19
C ALA A 79 17.55 -2.62 -4.65
N SER A 80 18.38 -1.60 -4.42
CA SER A 80 17.90 -0.28 -3.95
C SER A 80 16.98 0.38 -4.98
N ALA A 81 17.36 0.36 -6.26
CA ALA A 81 16.52 0.88 -7.34
C ALA A 81 15.18 0.13 -7.48
N ALA A 82 15.14 -1.18 -7.19
CA ALA A 82 13.92 -1.97 -7.26
C ALA A 82 12.91 -1.61 -6.16
N ILE A 83 13.37 -1.27 -4.95
CA ILE A 83 12.48 -1.00 -3.81
C ILE A 83 12.15 0.49 -3.64
N ALA A 84 12.99 1.39 -4.16
CA ALA A 84 12.84 2.84 -3.97
C ALA A 84 11.49 3.39 -4.45
N PRO A 85 10.91 2.95 -5.59
CA PRO A 85 9.57 3.38 -6.02
C PRO A 85 8.46 3.07 -5.01
N PHE A 86 8.69 2.10 -4.12
CA PHE A 86 7.74 1.67 -3.11
C PHE A 86 8.03 2.31 -1.75
N GLY A 87 8.90 3.31 -1.70
CA GLY A 87 9.29 3.98 -0.46
C GLY A 87 10.07 3.08 0.49
N GLY A 88 10.69 2.02 -0.01
CA GLY A 88 11.64 1.26 0.78
C GLY A 88 13.01 1.94 0.80
N THR A 89 13.87 1.48 1.70
CA THR A 89 15.29 1.85 1.72
C THR A 89 16.15 0.60 1.90
N ILE A 90 17.41 0.68 1.48
CA ILE A 90 18.40 -0.35 1.78
C ILE A 90 19.59 0.30 2.47
N HIS A 91 19.94 -0.22 3.63
CA HIS A 91 21.10 0.19 4.42
C HIS A 91 22.09 -0.96 4.53
N VAL A 92 23.38 -0.65 4.57
CA VAL A 92 24.43 -1.66 4.74
C VAL A 92 25.24 -1.36 6.00
N GLU A 93 25.24 -2.32 6.90
CA GLU A 93 26.07 -2.31 8.09
C GLU A 93 27.20 -3.32 7.92
N SER A 94 28.38 -2.98 8.42
CA SER A 94 29.54 -3.85 8.37
C SER A 94 30.45 -3.60 9.55
N GLY A 95 30.90 -4.67 10.21
CA GLY A 95 31.82 -4.59 11.34
C GLY A 95 32.45 -5.94 11.67
N GLY A 96 33.62 -5.91 12.31
CA GLY A 96 34.39 -7.12 12.62
C GLY A 96 33.62 -8.16 13.44
N ASP A 97 32.71 -7.71 14.30
CA ASP A 97 31.91 -8.56 15.19
C ASP A 97 30.54 -8.96 14.62
N ILE A 98 30.06 -8.26 13.57
CA ILE A 98 28.70 -8.40 13.04
C ILE A 98 28.64 -8.91 11.60
N GLY A 99 29.78 -9.01 10.92
CA GLY A 99 29.86 -9.36 9.49
C GLY A 99 29.36 -8.21 8.60
N SER A 100 28.78 -8.56 7.44
CA SER A 100 28.08 -7.63 6.54
C SER A 100 26.58 -7.91 6.61
N ARG A 101 25.79 -6.84 6.74
CA ARG A 101 24.33 -6.90 6.78
C ARG A 101 23.78 -5.92 5.75
N ALA A 102 22.97 -6.41 4.83
CA ALA A 102 22.14 -5.57 3.98
C ALA A 102 20.71 -5.62 4.52
N ILE A 103 20.20 -4.46 4.95
CA ILE A 103 18.91 -4.32 5.62
C ILE A 103 17.97 -3.61 4.65
N VAL A 104 16.91 -4.28 4.24
CA VAL A 104 15.83 -3.69 3.44
C VAL A 104 14.72 -3.25 4.39
N GLU A 105 14.40 -1.97 4.42
CA GLU A 105 13.23 -1.45 5.13
C GLU A 105 12.12 -1.19 4.12
N VAL A 106 10.93 -1.75 4.33
CA VAL A 106 9.78 -1.49 3.46
C VAL A 106 8.46 -1.61 4.23
N GLY A 107 7.50 -0.77 3.87
CA GLY A 107 6.15 -0.77 4.44
C GLY A 107 5.18 -1.66 3.67
N PHE A 108 4.32 -2.35 4.42
CA PHE A 108 3.21 -3.16 3.93
C PHE A 108 1.89 -2.68 4.54
N ASP A 109 0.81 -2.85 3.79
CA ASP A 109 -0.55 -2.62 4.25
C ASP A 109 -1.07 -3.85 4.98
N LEU A 110 -1.70 -3.65 6.14
CA LEU A 110 -2.50 -4.69 6.78
C LEU A 110 -3.82 -4.88 6.01
N PRO A 111 -4.40 -6.09 5.98
CA PRO A 111 -5.72 -6.29 5.42
C PRO A 111 -6.74 -5.49 6.24
N ARG A 112 -7.60 -4.73 5.56
CA ARG A 112 -8.71 -4.00 6.20
C ARG A 112 -10.04 -4.68 5.91
N PRO A 113 -10.99 -4.63 6.84
CA PRO A 113 -12.38 -4.96 6.52
C PRO A 113 -12.84 -4.10 5.35
N ALA A 114 -13.61 -4.70 4.44
CA ALA A 114 -14.23 -3.94 3.35
C ALA A 114 -15.03 -2.75 3.92
N PRO A 115 -14.94 -1.56 3.30
CA PRO A 115 -15.69 -0.40 3.75
C PRO A 115 -17.19 -0.71 3.72
N ARG A 116 -17.87 -0.44 4.84
CA ARG A 116 -19.32 -0.67 4.96
C ARG A 116 -20.07 0.50 4.36
N ILE A 117 -21.08 0.21 3.55
CA ILE A 117 -22.02 1.18 2.99
C ILE A 117 -23.40 0.84 3.52
N ASP A 118 -24.11 1.84 4.04
CA ASP A 118 -25.52 1.68 4.41
C ASP A 118 -26.43 2.07 3.24
N VAL A 119 -26.59 1.15 2.29
CA VAL A 119 -27.45 1.36 1.10
C VAL A 119 -28.93 1.51 1.49
N ALA A 120 -29.36 0.93 2.62
CA ALA A 120 -30.73 1.08 3.10
C ALA A 120 -30.98 2.52 3.58
N SER A 121 -30.09 3.05 4.42
CA SER A 121 -30.13 4.46 4.83
C SER A 121 -30.06 5.42 3.65
N LEU A 122 -29.20 5.13 2.65
CA LEU A 122 -29.11 5.93 1.43
C LEU A 122 -30.42 5.90 0.64
N ARG A 123 -31.06 4.72 0.49
CA ARG A 123 -32.36 4.58 -0.16
C ARG A 123 -33.44 5.40 0.53
N ASP A 124 -33.51 5.31 1.86
CA ASP A 124 -34.51 6.00 2.67
C ASP A 124 -34.33 7.52 2.59
N THR A 125 -33.08 7.99 2.63
CA THR A 125 -32.72 9.41 2.52
C THR A 125 -33.09 9.99 1.15
N LEU A 126 -32.94 9.19 0.08
CA LEU A 126 -33.22 9.62 -1.29
C LEU A 126 -34.69 9.45 -1.71
N GLY A 127 -35.52 8.81 -0.88
CA GLY A 127 -36.94 8.62 -1.16
C GLY A 127 -37.25 7.49 -2.14
N GLY A 128 -36.35 6.50 -2.27
CA GLY A 128 -36.60 5.24 -2.99
C GLY A 128 -35.62 4.88 -4.10
N ASP A 129 -35.89 3.76 -4.77
CA ASP A 129 -34.95 3.10 -5.70
C ASP A 129 -34.67 3.87 -7.00
N ALA A 130 -35.58 4.76 -7.43
CA ALA A 130 -35.35 5.59 -8.61
C ALA A 130 -34.26 6.63 -8.34
N ALA A 131 -34.41 7.40 -7.25
CA ALA A 131 -33.43 8.39 -6.84
C ALA A 131 -32.09 7.75 -6.44
N LEU A 132 -32.13 6.60 -5.76
CA LEU A 132 -30.92 5.82 -5.44
C LEU A 132 -30.12 5.47 -6.69
N ARG A 133 -30.77 5.00 -7.76
CA ARG A 133 -30.08 4.65 -9.01
C ARG A 133 -29.46 5.86 -9.71
N GLU A 134 -30.17 6.99 -9.73
CA GLU A 134 -29.62 8.25 -10.29
C GLU A 134 -28.39 8.71 -9.52
N VAL A 135 -28.45 8.66 -8.18
CA VAL A 135 -27.30 9.00 -7.33
C VAL A 135 -26.14 8.03 -7.52
N ILE A 136 -26.39 6.73 -7.57
CA ILE A 136 -25.34 5.74 -7.85
C ILE A 136 -24.68 6.01 -9.21
N ALA A 137 -25.46 6.29 -10.26
CA ALA A 137 -24.92 6.61 -11.58
C ALA A 137 -24.06 7.88 -11.56
N ALA A 138 -24.51 8.93 -10.86
CA ALA A 138 -23.74 10.17 -10.71
C ALA A 138 -22.44 9.97 -9.91
N LEU A 139 -22.50 9.21 -8.81
CA LEU A 139 -21.33 8.83 -8.02
C LEU A 139 -20.35 7.99 -8.82
N ASP A 140 -20.87 7.07 -9.64
CA ASP A 140 -20.07 6.22 -10.51
C ASP A 140 -19.28 7.01 -11.53
N GLU A 141 -19.94 7.92 -12.24
CA GLU A 141 -19.26 8.78 -13.21
C GLU A 141 -18.20 9.68 -12.55
N ALA A 142 -18.54 10.28 -11.40
CA ALA A 142 -17.66 11.18 -10.68
C ALA A 142 -16.44 10.46 -10.11
N LEU A 143 -16.66 9.39 -9.34
CA LEU A 143 -15.59 8.63 -8.67
C LEU A 143 -14.72 7.88 -9.67
N SER A 144 -15.28 7.26 -10.71
CA SER A 144 -14.48 6.54 -11.71
C SER A 144 -13.47 7.46 -12.38
N ARG A 145 -13.91 8.68 -12.73
CA ARG A 145 -13.05 9.69 -13.35
C ARG A 145 -11.94 10.14 -12.40
N ASP A 146 -12.28 10.45 -11.15
CA ASP A 146 -11.29 10.89 -10.16
C ASP A 146 -10.30 9.76 -9.84
N LEU A 147 -10.76 8.51 -9.67
CA LEU A 147 -9.91 7.36 -9.36
C LEU A 147 -8.92 7.03 -10.50
N ALA A 148 -9.38 7.09 -11.75
CA ALA A 148 -8.52 6.84 -12.91
C ALA A 148 -7.37 7.87 -13.06
N GLY A 149 -7.51 9.05 -12.47
CA GLY A 149 -6.50 10.11 -12.53
C GLY A 149 -5.46 10.09 -11.40
N LEU A 150 -5.55 9.16 -10.45
CA LEU A 150 -4.75 9.21 -9.23
C LEU A 150 -3.24 9.09 -9.48
N ASP A 151 -2.80 8.13 -10.30
CA ASP A 151 -1.36 7.91 -10.51
C ASP A 151 -0.67 9.15 -11.10
N ALA A 152 -1.32 9.82 -12.05
CA ALA A 152 -0.80 11.08 -12.59
C ALA A 152 -0.72 12.20 -11.55
N LEU A 153 -1.63 12.23 -10.57
CA LEU A 153 -1.59 13.19 -9.45
C LEU A 153 -0.49 12.85 -8.45
N LEU A 154 -0.19 11.57 -8.26
CA LEU A 154 0.92 11.13 -7.42
C LEU A 154 2.27 11.37 -8.11
N ASP A 155 2.36 11.28 -9.44
CA ASP A 155 3.62 11.62 -10.13
C ASP A 155 3.88 13.13 -10.20
N ALA A 156 2.81 13.94 -10.11
CA ALA A 156 2.93 15.39 -10.12
C ALA A 156 3.57 15.93 -8.83
N PRO A 157 4.49 16.92 -8.94
CA PRO A 157 5.07 17.56 -7.77
C PRO A 157 4.03 18.44 -7.03
N GLY A 158 4.20 18.55 -5.72
CA GLY A 158 3.34 19.36 -4.86
C GLY A 158 2.15 18.60 -4.27
N VAL A 159 1.30 19.35 -3.56
CA VAL A 159 0.22 18.79 -2.72
C VAL A 159 -1.17 19.33 -3.05
N SER A 160 -1.28 20.44 -3.78
CA SER A 160 -2.56 21.13 -3.99
C SER A 160 -3.56 20.31 -4.80
N SER A 161 -3.14 19.76 -5.95
CA SER A 161 -4.03 18.97 -6.81
C SER A 161 -4.46 17.66 -6.16
N LEU A 162 -3.53 16.99 -5.48
CA LEU A 162 -3.79 15.76 -4.73
C LEU A 162 -4.69 16.01 -3.52
N GLY A 163 -4.51 17.14 -2.82
CA GLY A 163 -5.40 17.57 -1.74
C GLY A 163 -6.81 17.88 -2.24
N ALA A 164 -6.94 18.56 -3.37
CA ALA A 164 -8.24 18.81 -3.99
C ALA A 164 -8.93 17.51 -4.43
N TRP A 165 -8.16 16.52 -4.93
CA TRP A 165 -8.66 15.20 -5.24
C TRP A 165 -9.16 14.46 -3.98
N LEU A 166 -8.36 14.43 -2.90
CA LEU A 166 -8.77 13.83 -1.63
C LEU A 166 -10.07 14.44 -1.10
N HIS A 167 -10.19 15.76 -1.18
CA HIS A 167 -11.38 16.49 -0.76
C HIS A 167 -12.63 16.06 -1.55
N ARG A 168 -12.54 16.02 -2.89
CA ARG A 168 -13.66 15.61 -3.76
C ARG A 168 -14.08 14.17 -3.53
N VAL A 169 -13.13 13.24 -3.52
CA VAL A 169 -13.41 11.81 -3.32
C VAL A 169 -14.01 11.57 -1.94
N SER A 170 -13.47 12.21 -0.89
CA SER A 170 -14.03 12.12 0.46
C SER A 170 -15.46 12.66 0.53
N GLY A 171 -15.74 13.77 -0.16
CA GLY A 171 -17.10 14.33 -0.25
C GLY A 171 -18.08 13.37 -0.93
N ALA A 172 -17.71 12.81 -2.08
CA ALA A 172 -18.52 11.83 -2.79
C ALA A 172 -18.78 10.56 -1.96
N LEU A 173 -17.77 10.06 -1.25
CA LEU A 173 -17.92 8.93 -0.33
C LEU A 173 -18.86 9.25 0.85
N GLY A 174 -18.83 10.48 1.36
CA GLY A 174 -19.76 10.95 2.38
C GLY A 174 -21.21 10.93 1.87
N MET A 175 -21.44 11.36 0.62
CA MET A 175 -22.76 11.28 -0.02
C MET A 175 -23.22 9.85 -0.29
N ALA A 176 -22.27 8.91 -0.40
CA ALA A 176 -22.54 7.49 -0.57
C ALA A 176 -22.78 6.74 0.75
N GLU A 177 -22.91 7.44 1.89
CA GLU A 177 -22.98 6.84 3.23
C GLU A 177 -21.74 5.99 3.62
N ALA A 178 -20.61 6.15 2.92
CA ALA A 178 -19.33 5.55 3.27
C ALA A 178 -18.56 6.43 4.28
N SER A 179 -19.25 6.82 5.36
CA SER A 179 -18.81 7.85 6.31
C SER A 179 -17.45 7.58 6.97
N GLU A 180 -17.12 6.32 7.25
CA GLU A 180 -15.80 5.97 7.82
C GLU A 180 -14.68 6.23 6.82
N LEU A 181 -14.88 5.83 5.57
CA LEU A 181 -13.89 6.01 4.52
C LEU A 181 -13.74 7.50 4.18
N ALA A 182 -14.84 8.26 4.14
CA ALA A 182 -14.79 9.71 3.99
C ALA A 182 -13.94 10.38 5.08
N ARG A 183 -14.07 9.96 6.35
CA ARG A 183 -13.23 10.47 7.45
C ARG A 183 -11.75 10.15 7.27
N ILE A 184 -11.42 8.97 6.74
CA ILE A 184 -10.04 8.57 6.42
C ILE A 184 -9.47 9.51 5.34
N GLY A 185 -10.20 9.74 4.25
CA GLY A 185 -9.76 10.64 3.19
C GLY A 185 -9.52 12.07 3.67
N LEU A 186 -10.38 12.59 4.55
CA LEU A 186 -10.17 13.90 5.19
C LEU A 186 -8.98 13.93 6.17
N ALA A 187 -8.61 12.81 6.77
CA ALA A 187 -7.40 12.71 7.59
C ALA A 187 -6.15 12.74 6.71
N LEU A 188 -6.14 11.97 5.63
CA LEU A 188 -5.07 11.99 4.62
C LEU A 188 -4.90 13.40 4.02
N GLU A 189 -6.00 14.10 3.76
CA GLU A 189 -5.95 15.49 3.25
C GLU A 189 -5.24 16.43 4.23
N ARG A 190 -5.47 16.24 5.54
CA ARG A 190 -4.82 17.03 6.60
C ARG A 190 -3.34 16.67 6.72
N ASP A 191 -3.00 15.39 6.65
CA ASP A 191 -1.61 14.94 6.72
C ASP A 191 -0.80 15.39 5.49
N LEU A 192 -1.42 15.39 4.31
CA LEU A 192 -0.82 15.91 3.08
C LEU A 192 -0.43 17.39 3.18
N ARG A 193 -1.20 18.18 3.93
CA ARG A 193 -0.86 19.59 4.20
C ARG A 193 0.33 19.75 5.15
N ARG A 194 0.63 18.74 5.97
CA ARG A 194 1.77 18.74 6.91
C ARG A 194 3.07 18.29 6.24
N GLY A 195 2.96 17.50 5.19
CA GLY A 195 4.08 17.02 4.41
C GLY A 195 3.66 15.86 3.52
N ARG A 196 4.35 15.70 2.40
CA ARG A 196 4.14 14.58 1.49
C ARG A 196 5.38 13.71 1.49
N ASP A 197 5.17 12.43 1.72
CA ASP A 197 6.20 11.40 1.64
C ASP A 197 5.63 10.12 0.98
N ALA A 198 6.50 9.14 0.76
CA ALA A 198 6.13 7.89 0.11
C ALA A 198 5.15 7.05 0.94
N GLN A 199 5.14 7.19 2.27
CA GLN A 199 4.20 6.49 3.13
C GLN A 199 2.79 7.05 2.96
N LEU A 200 2.65 8.37 2.93
CA LEU A 200 1.39 9.03 2.67
C LEU A 200 0.86 8.70 1.26
N ASP A 201 1.73 8.70 0.25
CA ASP A 201 1.34 8.30 -1.11
C ASP A 201 0.81 6.85 -1.16
N ARG A 202 1.42 5.93 -0.41
CA ARG A 202 0.89 4.56 -0.26
C ARG A 202 -0.48 4.55 0.42
N ALA A 203 -0.64 5.30 1.51
CA ALA A 203 -1.92 5.41 2.22
C ALA A 203 -3.03 5.98 1.31
N ILE A 204 -2.70 6.95 0.44
CA ILE A 204 -3.62 7.52 -0.54
C ILE A 204 -4.00 6.49 -1.62
N ARG A 205 -3.04 5.73 -2.16
CA ARG A 205 -3.34 4.63 -3.10
C ARG A 205 -4.24 3.59 -2.46
N ARG A 206 -4.02 3.26 -1.20
CA ARG A 206 -4.88 2.34 -0.47
C ARG A 206 -6.30 2.88 -0.29
N PHE A 207 -6.44 4.13 0.13
CA PHE A 207 -7.73 4.81 0.22
C PHE A 207 -8.48 4.78 -1.12
N ALA A 208 -7.79 4.97 -2.25
CA ALA A 208 -8.39 4.88 -3.57
C ALA A 208 -8.88 3.47 -3.94
N ARG A 209 -8.14 2.41 -3.55
CA ARG A 209 -8.61 1.02 -3.70
C ARG A 209 -9.86 0.77 -2.88
N ASP A 210 -9.90 1.24 -1.63
CA ASP A 210 -11.08 1.14 -0.77
C ASP A 210 -12.28 1.88 -1.39
N ALA A 211 -12.07 3.08 -1.94
CA ALA A 211 -13.10 3.84 -2.63
C ALA A 211 -13.59 3.14 -3.91
N SER A 212 -12.71 2.43 -4.60
CA SER A 212 -13.07 1.61 -5.77
C SER A 212 -13.98 0.44 -5.36
N HIS A 213 -13.68 -0.25 -4.26
CA HIS A 213 -14.55 -1.30 -3.73
C HIS A 213 -15.93 -0.78 -3.30
N VAL A 214 -15.97 0.43 -2.70
CA VAL A 214 -17.25 1.09 -2.40
C VAL A 214 -18.06 1.26 -3.68
N LEU A 215 -17.41 1.76 -4.73
CA LEU A 215 -18.07 2.00 -6.00
C LEU A 215 -18.57 0.72 -6.67
N GLU A 216 -17.78 -0.35 -6.64
CA GLU A 216 -18.21 -1.67 -7.11
C GLU A 216 -19.44 -2.17 -6.37
N THR A 217 -19.44 -2.06 -5.03
CA THR A 217 -20.60 -2.42 -4.19
C THR A 217 -21.84 -1.62 -4.57
N LEU A 218 -21.71 -0.32 -4.84
CA LEU A 218 -22.84 0.51 -5.28
C LEU A 218 -23.37 0.08 -6.65
N ARG A 219 -22.48 -0.23 -7.61
CA ARG A 219 -22.86 -0.70 -8.95
C ARG A 219 -23.67 -2.00 -8.89
N GLU A 220 -23.31 -2.91 -7.99
CA GLU A 220 -24.07 -4.15 -7.77
C GLU A 220 -25.52 -3.86 -7.38
N HIS A 221 -25.75 -2.82 -6.57
CA HIS A 221 -27.09 -2.41 -6.14
C HIS A 221 -27.87 -1.63 -7.21
N ALA A 222 -27.19 -1.04 -8.19
CA ALA A 222 -27.84 -0.36 -9.32
C ALA A 222 -28.22 -1.31 -10.47
N THR A 223 -27.66 -2.52 -10.50
CA THR A 223 -27.95 -3.52 -11.54
C THR A 223 -29.34 -4.13 -11.27
N PRO A 224 -30.23 -4.23 -12.27
CA PRO A 224 -31.58 -4.76 -12.03
C PRO A 224 -31.52 -6.22 -11.58
N ILE A 225 -32.11 -6.53 -10.42
CA ILE A 225 -32.54 -7.91 -10.13
C ILE A 225 -33.50 -8.28 -11.25
N GLY A 226 -33.09 -9.28 -12.04
CA GLY A 226 -33.72 -9.63 -13.31
C GLY A 226 -35.24 -9.77 -13.21
N TYR A 227 -35.89 -9.32 -14.30
CA TYR A 227 -37.19 -9.76 -14.75
C TYR A 227 -37.43 -11.24 -14.37
N SER A 228 -38.39 -11.50 -13.48
CA SER A 228 -39.12 -12.77 -13.50
C SER A 228 -40.13 -12.66 -14.63
N PRO A 229 -40.00 -13.38 -15.76
CA PRO A 229 -41.11 -13.52 -16.67
C PRO A 229 -42.17 -14.36 -15.96
N ALA A 230 -43.33 -13.75 -15.72
CA ALA A 230 -44.52 -14.51 -15.35
C ALA A 230 -44.78 -15.55 -16.45
N SER A 231 -44.75 -16.83 -16.08
CA SER A 231 -45.36 -17.93 -16.82
C SER A 231 -46.46 -18.52 -15.97
#